data_AF-A0AAV3XRU3-F1
#
_entry.id   AF-A0AAV3XRU3-F1
#
_cell.length_a   1.000
_cell.length_b   1.000
_cell.length_c   1.000
_cell.angle_alpha   90.00
_cell.angle_beta   90.00
_cell.angle_gamma   90.00
#
_symmetry.space_group_name_H-M   'P 1'
#
loop_
_entity.id
_entity.type
_entity.pdbx_description
1 polymer ?
#
loop_
_entity_poly.entity_id
_entity_poly.type
_entity_poly.pdbx_seq_one_letter_code
_entity_poly.pdbx_strand_id
1 'polypeptide(L)'
;MEAPELDDVSSNPTKNGEASPFWAWIAGAVVSLRSAARYAKRLTQSIGLGAKNGFSKQLISYAKSIVEWQLRLAQIDCRIRGILPQPKFARYIRIFKQFGAGTDTQAIWLAQIFPGEQFLGDDGQPIIKIKRRGTKSGKPNLAHISCRKFHSAMGMAPNWKEVRERKRENLLAVLVVVAALKLRQIHPAV
;
A
#
# COMPACT_ATOMS: atom_id res chain seq x y z
N MET A 1 12.55 -18.41 28.10
CA MET A 1 11.82 -17.14 27.90
C MET A 1 12.53 -16.07 28.71
N GLU A 2 12.98 -14.98 28.10
CA GLU A 2 13.91 -14.03 28.74
C GLU A 2 13.21 -12.97 29.60
N ALA A 3 11.98 -12.55 29.25
CA ALA A 3 11.18 -11.63 30.05
C ALA A 3 9.66 -11.76 29.75
N PRO A 4 8.97 -12.79 30.27
CA PRO A 4 7.56 -13.06 29.96
C PRO A 4 6.60 -11.93 30.38
N GLU A 5 6.95 -11.15 31.40
CA GLU A 5 6.14 -10.03 31.93
C GLU A 5 6.22 -8.77 31.04
N LEU A 6 7.00 -8.85 29.96
CA LEU A 6 7.11 -7.82 28.93
C LEU A 6 6.42 -8.20 27.62
N ASP A 7 5.77 -9.38 27.56
CA ASP A 7 5.08 -9.85 26.34
C ASP A 7 3.81 -9.05 26.01
N ASP A 8 3.24 -8.35 27.01
CA ASP A 8 2.07 -7.48 26.86
C ASP A 8 2.42 -6.09 26.29
N VAL A 9 3.71 -5.77 26.13
CA VAL A 9 4.16 -4.44 25.76
C VAL A 9 3.97 -4.22 24.26
N SER A 10 3.37 -3.07 23.92
CA SER A 10 3.17 -2.70 22.51
C SER A 10 4.51 -2.59 21.76
N SER A 11 4.61 -3.39 20.71
CA SER A 11 5.71 -3.39 19.75
C SER A 11 5.60 -2.26 18.71
N ASN A 12 4.51 -1.49 18.72
CA ASN A 12 4.24 -0.45 17.72
C ASN A 12 5.19 0.76 17.89
N PRO A 13 5.59 1.40 16.78
CA PRO A 13 6.32 2.66 16.83
C PRO A 13 5.48 3.78 17.46
N THR A 14 6.14 4.85 17.89
CA THR A 14 5.42 6.01 18.45
C THR A 14 4.68 6.77 17.34
N LYS A 15 3.65 7.54 17.73
CA LYS A 15 2.89 8.36 16.77
C LYS A 15 3.75 9.40 16.03
N ASN A 16 4.91 9.74 16.59
CA ASN A 16 5.86 10.70 16.02
C ASN A 16 6.78 10.06 14.97
N GLY A 17 6.64 8.77 14.68
CA GLY A 17 7.50 8.04 13.75
C GLY A 17 8.83 7.59 14.37
N GLU A 18 8.95 7.61 15.69
CA GLU A 18 10.10 7.01 16.39
C GLU A 18 9.88 5.51 16.55
N ALA A 19 10.97 4.76 16.68
CA ALA A 19 10.90 3.33 16.95
C ALA A 19 10.18 3.03 18.28
N SER A 20 9.67 1.82 18.41
CA SER A 20 9.02 1.35 19.62
C SER A 20 9.95 1.52 20.82
N PRO A 21 9.51 2.21 21.90
CA PRO A 21 10.35 2.43 23.07
C PRO A 21 10.79 1.14 23.75
N PHE A 22 10.03 0.05 23.54
CA PHE A 22 10.34 -1.27 24.07
C PHE A 22 11.53 -1.92 23.34
N TRP A 23 11.44 -2.05 22.02
CA TRP A 23 12.52 -2.62 21.21
C TRP A 23 13.77 -1.77 21.24
N ALA A 24 13.63 -0.44 21.27
CA ALA A 24 14.75 0.46 21.48
C ALA A 24 15.47 0.17 22.80
N TRP A 25 14.72 0.03 23.89
CA TRP A 25 15.29 -0.26 25.21
C TRP A 25 16.04 -1.60 25.24
N ILE A 26 15.49 -2.67 24.66
CA ILE A 26 16.20 -3.96 24.53
C ILE A 26 17.46 -3.82 23.67
N ALA A 27 17.39 -3.03 22.59
CA ALA A 27 18.53 -2.75 21.72
C ALA A 27 19.63 -1.89 22.36
N GLY A 28 19.39 -1.35 23.57
CA GLY A 28 20.28 -0.43 24.27
C GLY A 28 20.16 1.03 23.81
N ALA A 29 19.14 1.35 23.01
CA ALA A 29 18.81 2.71 22.59
C ALA A 29 17.70 3.29 23.49
N VAL A 30 17.83 4.56 23.88
CA VAL A 30 16.82 5.22 24.74
C VAL A 30 16.02 6.22 23.92
N VAL A 31 14.77 5.85 23.60
CA VAL A 31 13.79 6.75 22.97
C VAL A 31 13.06 7.60 24.02
N SER A 32 12.75 7.02 25.18
CA SER A 32 12.13 7.73 26.30
C SER A 32 12.66 7.22 27.65
N LEU A 33 13.15 8.14 28.47
CA LEU A 33 13.65 7.86 29.81
C LEU A 33 12.56 7.27 30.72
N ARG A 34 11.31 7.75 30.58
CA ARG A 34 10.17 7.28 31.38
C ARG A 34 9.83 5.83 31.06
N SER A 35 9.80 5.45 29.78
CA SER A 35 9.52 4.07 29.39
C SER A 35 10.68 3.14 29.75
N ALA A 36 11.93 3.60 29.59
CA ALA A 36 13.11 2.82 29.96
C ALA A 36 13.11 2.50 31.47
N ALA A 37 12.83 3.48 32.33
CA ALA A 37 12.71 3.25 33.77
C ALA A 37 11.57 2.27 34.12
N ARG A 38 10.43 2.36 33.41
CA ARG A 38 9.31 1.44 33.58
C ARG A 38 9.68 0.00 33.20
N TYR A 39 10.38 -0.20 32.08
CA TYR A 39 10.79 -1.52 31.63
C TYR A 39 11.88 -2.11 32.52
N ALA A 40 12.84 -1.29 32.96
CA ALA A 40 13.84 -1.70 33.94
C ALA A 40 13.17 -2.18 35.25
N LYS A 41 12.18 -1.44 35.76
CA LYS A 41 11.42 -1.87 36.94
C LYS A 41 10.70 -3.20 36.72
N ARG A 42 10.02 -3.38 35.59
CA ARG A 42 9.36 -4.66 35.25
C ARG A 42 10.36 -5.81 35.12
N LEU A 43 11.52 -5.56 34.51
CA LEU A 43 12.58 -6.56 34.39
C LEU A 43 13.16 -6.96 35.75
N THR A 44 13.36 -6.02 36.67
CA THR A 44 13.82 -6.36 38.03
C THR A 44 12.82 -7.20 38.82
N GLN A 45 11.53 -7.13 38.46
CA GLN A 45 10.45 -7.90 39.06
C GLN A 45 10.16 -9.22 38.31
N SER A 46 10.86 -9.45 37.20
CA SER A 46 10.65 -10.60 36.32
C SER A 46 11.25 -11.88 36.90
N ILE A 47 10.56 -13.00 36.70
CA ILE A 47 11.12 -14.33 36.96
C ILE A 47 12.01 -14.83 35.82
N GLY A 48 12.08 -14.08 34.71
CA GLY A 48 12.79 -14.42 33.49
C GLY A 48 14.31 -14.36 33.62
N LEU A 49 14.99 -15.08 32.72
CA LEU A 49 16.45 -15.13 32.68
C LEU A 49 17.09 -13.75 32.39
N GLY A 50 16.36 -12.85 31.74
CA GLY A 50 16.80 -11.49 31.43
C GLY A 50 17.04 -10.62 32.68
N ALA A 51 16.34 -10.89 33.78
CA ALA A 51 16.55 -10.20 35.04
C ALA A 51 17.88 -10.56 35.72
N LYS A 52 18.34 -11.81 35.53
CA LYS A 52 19.53 -12.36 36.20
C LYS A 52 20.79 -12.26 35.33
N ASN A 53 20.65 -12.58 34.05
CA ASN A 53 21.79 -12.75 33.13
C ASN A 53 21.82 -11.68 32.02
N GLY A 54 20.85 -10.75 32.01
CA GLY A 54 20.63 -9.84 30.89
C GLY A 54 20.02 -10.54 29.67
N PHE A 55 19.74 -9.75 28.62
CA PHE A 55 19.20 -10.26 27.36
C PHE A 55 20.27 -10.98 26.53
N SER A 56 19.86 -12.01 25.80
CA SER A 56 20.77 -12.70 24.88
C SER A 56 21.23 -11.79 23.75
N LYS A 57 22.44 -12.04 23.24
CA LYS A 57 23.00 -11.34 22.08
C LYS A 57 22.08 -11.43 20.86
N GLN A 58 21.40 -12.57 20.70
CA GLN A 58 20.45 -12.79 19.60
C GLN A 58 19.21 -11.91 19.73
N LEU A 59 18.61 -11.83 20.93
CA LEU A 59 17.46 -10.95 21.17
C LEU A 59 17.82 -9.48 20.93
N ILE A 60 18.98 -9.04 21.42
CA ILE A 60 19.48 -7.68 21.19
C ILE A 60 19.66 -7.41 19.69
N SER A 61 20.20 -8.38 18.94
CA SER A 61 20.36 -8.27 17.48
C SER A 61 19.01 -8.08 16.77
N TYR A 62 18.02 -8.91 17.10
CA TYR A 62 16.67 -8.76 16.52
C TYR A 62 15.99 -7.45 16.91
N ALA A 63 16.14 -7.02 18.17
CA ALA A 63 15.60 -5.74 18.62
C ALA A 63 16.18 -4.57 17.82
N LYS A 64 17.50 -4.58 17.55
CA LYS A 64 18.15 -3.59 16.69
C LYS A 64 17.58 -3.58 15.28
N SER A 65 17.40 -4.76 14.67
CA SER A 65 16.80 -4.86 13.33
C SER A 65 15.37 -4.34 13.30
N ILE A 66 14.54 -4.67 14.29
CA ILE A 66 13.15 -4.17 14.38
C ILE A 66 13.14 -2.64 14.46
N VAL A 67 13.99 -2.06 15.30
CA VAL A 67 14.13 -0.60 15.44
C VAL A 67 14.53 0.03 14.11
N GLU A 68 15.52 -0.54 13.42
CA GLU A 68 15.97 -0.05 12.11
C GLU A 68 14.84 -0.08 11.07
N TRP A 69 14.09 -1.19 10.99
CA TRP A 69 12.95 -1.32 10.09
C TRP A 69 11.85 -0.29 10.38
N GLN A 70 11.53 -0.06 11.65
CA GLN A 70 10.53 0.94 12.05
C GLN A 70 10.95 2.35 11.66
N LEU A 71 12.21 2.72 11.88
CA LEU A 71 12.74 4.02 11.46
C LEU A 71 12.71 4.16 9.94
N ARG A 72 13.07 3.10 9.20
CA ARG A 72 13.03 3.10 7.73
C ARG A 72 11.61 3.26 7.19
N LEU A 73 10.62 2.60 7.79
CA LEU A 73 9.21 2.78 7.44
C LEU A 73 8.75 4.22 7.67
N ALA A 74 9.09 4.81 8.82
CA ALA A 74 8.76 6.21 9.12
C ALA A 74 9.37 7.19 8.11
N GLN A 75 10.63 6.94 7.68
CA GLN A 75 11.28 7.73 6.63
C GLN A 75 10.57 7.59 5.28
N ILE A 76 10.14 6.38 4.91
CA ILE A 76 9.38 6.14 3.68
C ILE A 76 8.05 6.88 3.73
N ASP A 77 7.31 6.79 4.84
CA ASP A 77 6.05 7.50 5.02
C ASP A 77 6.21 9.01 4.91
N CYS A 78 7.27 9.56 5.52
CA CYS A 78 7.60 10.97 5.41
C CYS A 78 7.87 11.37 3.95
N ARG A 79 8.61 10.56 3.20
CA ARG A 79 8.87 10.79 1.76
C ARG A 79 7.59 10.73 0.94
N ILE A 80 6.73 9.73 1.17
CA ILE A 80 5.44 9.60 0.49
C ILE A 80 4.59 10.84 0.73
N ARG A 81 4.47 11.28 1.99
CA ARG A 81 3.73 12.50 2.37
C ARG A 81 4.30 13.77 1.75
N GLY A 82 5.61 13.82 1.48
CA GLY A 82 6.23 14.92 0.75
C GLY A 82 6.05 14.86 -0.77
N ILE A 83 5.92 13.67 -1.35
CA ILE A 83 5.80 13.47 -2.80
C ILE A 83 4.35 13.64 -3.29
N LEU A 84 3.38 13.06 -2.59
CA LEU A 84 1.98 13.04 -3.03
C LEU A 84 1.35 14.43 -3.25
N PRO A 85 1.68 15.49 -2.48
CA PRO A 85 1.13 16.83 -2.70
C PRO A 85 1.67 17.55 -3.94
N GLN A 86 2.65 16.98 -4.66
CA GLN A 86 3.22 17.63 -5.84
C GLN A 86 2.14 17.86 -6.92
N PRO A 87 2.11 19.05 -7.59
CA PRO A 87 1.05 19.41 -8.54
C PRO A 87 0.83 18.40 -9.67
N LYS A 88 1.90 17.77 -10.15
CA LYS A 88 1.84 16.73 -11.20
C LYS A 88 1.01 15.50 -10.81
N PHE A 89 0.81 15.24 -9.51
CA PHE A 89 0.00 14.13 -9.02
C PHE A 89 -1.41 14.54 -8.59
N ALA A 90 -1.72 15.84 -8.55
CA ALA A 90 -2.98 16.36 -8.01
C ALA A 90 -4.21 15.74 -8.68
N ARG A 91 -4.16 15.48 -9.99
CA ARG A 91 -5.24 14.84 -10.75
C ARG A 91 -5.46 13.39 -10.31
N TYR A 92 -4.39 12.61 -10.19
CA TYR A 92 -4.43 11.22 -9.72
C TYR A 92 -4.99 11.14 -8.30
N ILE A 93 -4.45 11.96 -7.39
CA ILE A 93 -4.84 11.99 -5.98
C ILE A 93 -6.31 12.39 -5.79
N ARG A 94 -6.80 13.36 -6.59
CA ARG A 94 -8.23 13.72 -6.57
C ARG A 94 -9.12 12.52 -6.87
N ILE A 95 -8.77 11.74 -7.90
CA ILE A 95 -9.52 10.54 -8.29
C ILE A 95 -9.42 9.49 -7.18
N PHE A 96 -8.23 9.21 -6.68
CA PHE A 96 -8.04 8.19 -5.64
C PHE A 96 -8.82 8.49 -4.35
N LYS A 97 -8.91 9.78 -3.96
CA LYS A 97 -9.72 10.21 -2.82
C LYS A 97 -11.21 9.95 -3.01
N GLN A 98 -11.74 9.99 -4.24
CA GLN A 98 -13.14 9.63 -4.51
C GLN A 98 -13.43 8.15 -4.23
N PHE A 99 -12.41 7.30 -4.31
CA PHE A 99 -12.50 5.89 -3.94
C PHE A 99 -12.19 5.60 -2.47
N GLY A 100 -11.97 6.65 -1.65
CA GLY A 100 -11.64 6.49 -0.23
C GLY A 100 -10.25 5.91 0.05
N ALA A 101 -9.34 5.94 -0.92
CA ALA A 101 -7.99 5.40 -0.75
C ALA A 101 -7.19 6.21 0.30
N GLY A 102 -6.57 5.53 1.26
CA GLY A 102 -5.62 6.15 2.20
C GLY A 102 -4.30 6.54 1.53
N THR A 103 -3.44 7.28 2.24
CA THR A 103 -2.15 7.78 1.73
C THR A 103 -1.28 6.67 1.12
N ASP A 104 -1.16 5.54 1.81
CA ASP A 104 -0.30 4.43 1.37
C ASP A 104 -0.88 3.76 0.12
N THR A 105 -2.20 3.55 0.10
CA THR A 105 -2.92 3.03 -1.07
C THR A 105 -2.79 3.96 -2.27
N GLN A 106 -2.90 5.28 -2.06
CA GLN A 106 -2.69 6.28 -3.09
C GLN A 106 -1.27 6.21 -3.66
N ALA A 107 -0.26 6.06 -2.80
CA ALA A 107 1.13 5.95 -3.22
C ALA A 107 1.38 4.67 -4.05
N ILE A 108 0.83 3.53 -3.60
CA ILE A 108 0.91 2.26 -4.32
C ILE A 108 0.26 2.37 -5.69
N TRP A 109 -0.98 2.88 -5.76
CA TRP A 109 -1.69 3.04 -7.03
C TRP A 109 -0.94 3.98 -7.96
N LEU A 110 -0.47 5.11 -7.45
CA LEU A 110 0.32 6.06 -8.23
C LEU A 110 1.57 5.39 -8.81
N ALA A 111 2.29 4.61 -8.01
CA ALA A 111 3.51 3.93 -8.45
C ALA A 111 3.25 2.91 -9.57
N GLN A 112 2.07 2.29 -9.61
CA GLN A 112 1.71 1.33 -10.66
C GLN A 112 1.25 1.99 -11.96
N ILE A 113 0.60 3.15 -11.87
CA ILE A 113 -0.08 3.74 -13.03
C ILE A 113 0.63 4.97 -13.62
N PHE A 114 1.56 5.58 -12.90
CA PHE A 114 2.28 6.75 -13.37
C PHE A 114 3.42 6.36 -14.33
N PRO A 115 3.60 7.06 -15.46
CA PRO A 115 2.71 8.06 -16.05
C PRO A 115 1.47 7.40 -16.69
N GLY A 116 0.27 7.96 -16.51
CA GLY A 116 -0.98 7.39 -17.03
C GLY A 116 -1.05 7.36 -18.55
N GLU A 117 -0.27 8.22 -19.20
CA GLU A 117 -0.06 8.31 -20.64
C GLU A 117 0.43 6.98 -21.23
N GLN A 118 1.10 6.13 -20.46
CA GLN A 118 1.56 4.81 -20.90
C GLN A 118 0.41 3.87 -21.33
N PHE A 119 -0.81 4.16 -20.90
CA PHE A 119 -2.00 3.39 -21.26
C PHE A 119 -2.72 3.95 -22.50
N LEU A 120 -2.35 5.14 -22.98
CA LEU A 120 -3.02 5.84 -24.08
C LEU A 120 -2.28 5.60 -25.41
N GLY A 121 -2.94 5.91 -26.53
CA GLY A 121 -2.32 5.94 -27.85
C GLY A 121 -1.55 7.24 -28.09
N ASP A 122 -0.91 7.35 -29.25
CA ASP A 122 -0.15 8.55 -29.64
C ASP A 122 -1.04 9.81 -29.73
N ASP A 123 -2.34 9.62 -29.91
CA ASP A 123 -3.39 10.65 -29.90
C ASP A 123 -3.85 11.05 -28.49
N GLY A 124 -3.27 10.45 -27.44
CA GLY A 124 -3.70 10.63 -26.05
C GLY A 124 -5.06 9.99 -25.75
N GLN A 125 -5.60 9.16 -26.64
CA GLN A 125 -6.90 8.50 -26.44
C GLN A 125 -6.72 7.03 -26.03
N PRO A 126 -7.75 6.41 -25.40
CA PRO A 126 -7.74 4.99 -25.14
C PRO A 126 -7.66 4.16 -26.43
N ILE A 127 -6.70 3.24 -26.48
CA ILE A 127 -6.48 2.32 -27.59
C ILE A 127 -7.60 1.27 -27.64
N ILE A 128 -8.41 1.32 -28.69
CA ILE A 128 -9.47 0.35 -28.96
C ILE A 128 -9.21 -0.29 -30.33
N LYS A 129 -9.01 -1.62 -30.36
CA LYS A 129 -8.85 -2.38 -31.62
C LYS A 129 -10.13 -3.12 -31.98
N ILE A 130 -10.57 -2.99 -33.23
CA ILE A 130 -11.66 -3.80 -33.77
C ILE A 130 -11.10 -5.18 -34.10
N LYS A 131 -11.61 -6.25 -33.47
CA LYS A 131 -11.07 -7.60 -33.67
C LYS A 131 -11.71 -8.32 -34.85
N ARG A 132 -13.04 -8.43 -34.88
CA ARG A 132 -13.87 -9.03 -35.96
C ARG A 132 -15.32 -8.54 -35.81
N ARG A 133 -16.12 -8.52 -36.89
CA ARG A 133 -17.58 -8.35 -36.77
C ARG A 133 -18.19 -9.59 -36.13
N GLY A 134 -19.10 -9.41 -35.19
CA GLY A 134 -19.85 -10.50 -34.59
C GLY A 134 -20.76 -11.14 -35.63
N THR A 135 -20.64 -12.45 -35.82
CA THR A 135 -21.35 -13.22 -36.85
C THR A 135 -22.88 -13.15 -36.74
N LYS A 136 -23.43 -13.00 -35.52
CA LYS A 136 -24.90 -12.92 -35.29
C LYS A 136 -25.47 -11.51 -35.20
N SER A 137 -24.70 -10.54 -34.69
CA SER A 137 -25.20 -9.18 -34.44
C SER A 137 -24.74 -8.15 -35.47
N GLY A 138 -23.76 -8.48 -36.32
CA GLY A 138 -23.11 -7.55 -37.25
C GLY A 138 -22.22 -6.49 -36.58
N LYS A 139 -22.40 -6.26 -35.27
CA LYS A 139 -21.63 -5.28 -34.50
C LYS A 139 -20.15 -5.69 -34.38
N PRO A 140 -19.20 -4.76 -34.56
CA PRO A 140 -17.78 -5.03 -34.36
C PRO A 140 -17.48 -5.35 -32.89
N ASN A 141 -16.77 -6.46 -32.65
CA ASN A 141 -16.22 -6.73 -31.33
C ASN A 141 -15.00 -5.83 -31.09
N LEU A 142 -15.10 -5.00 -30.06
CA LEU A 142 -14.04 -4.07 -29.65
C LEU A 142 -13.14 -4.70 -28.60
N ALA A 143 -11.84 -4.47 -28.73
CA ALA A 143 -10.85 -4.82 -27.73
C ALA A 143 -10.27 -3.54 -27.13
N HIS A 144 -10.66 -3.25 -25.88
CA HIS A 144 -10.15 -2.12 -25.10
C HIS A 144 -8.76 -2.46 -24.54
N ILE A 145 -7.70 -2.13 -25.29
CA ILE A 145 -6.32 -2.49 -24.94
C ILE A 145 -5.84 -1.69 -23.74
N SER A 146 -6.10 -0.38 -23.71
CA SER A 146 -5.74 0.50 -22.59
C SER A 146 -6.29 0.00 -21.27
N CYS A 147 -7.58 -0.35 -21.23
CA CYS A 147 -8.24 -0.88 -20.05
C CYS A 147 -7.61 -2.20 -19.59
N ARG A 148 -7.27 -3.11 -20.52
CA ARG A 148 -6.57 -4.37 -20.18
C ARG A 148 -5.17 -4.13 -19.62
N LYS A 149 -4.40 -3.22 -20.23
CA LYS A 149 -3.06 -2.86 -19.74
C LYS A 149 -3.16 -2.25 -18.34
N PHE A 150 -4.11 -1.34 -18.11
CA PHE A 150 -4.36 -0.75 -16.81
C PHE A 150 -4.74 -1.81 -15.76
N HIS A 151 -5.69 -2.70 -16.08
CA HIS A 151 -6.07 -3.82 -15.22
C HIS A 151 -4.87 -4.72 -14.90
N SER A 152 -4.02 -4.97 -15.89
CA SER A 152 -2.79 -5.76 -15.69
C SER A 152 -1.81 -5.07 -14.75
N ALA A 153 -1.61 -3.76 -14.88
CA ALA A 153 -0.76 -2.98 -13.98
C ALA A 153 -1.31 -2.96 -12.54
N MET A 154 -2.63 -2.99 -12.39
CA MET A 154 -3.31 -3.09 -11.10
C MET A 154 -3.37 -4.52 -10.53
N GLY A 155 -2.73 -5.51 -11.18
CA GLY A 155 -2.76 -6.91 -10.74
C GLY A 155 -4.10 -7.64 -10.98
N MET A 156 -5.02 -7.04 -11.73
CA MET A 156 -6.33 -7.60 -12.08
C MET A 156 -6.34 -8.28 -13.45
N ALA A 157 -5.17 -8.74 -13.92
CA ALA A 157 -5.10 -9.50 -15.16
C ALA A 157 -5.94 -10.78 -15.00
N PRO A 158 -6.86 -11.08 -15.93
CA PRO A 158 -7.69 -12.27 -15.81
C PRO A 158 -6.81 -13.52 -15.81
N ASN A 159 -6.90 -14.31 -14.74
CA ASN A 159 -6.23 -15.60 -14.63
C ASN A 159 -6.78 -16.54 -15.72
N TRP A 160 -5.93 -17.37 -16.33
CA TRP A 160 -6.37 -18.33 -17.36
C TRP A 160 -7.52 -19.24 -16.87
N LYS A 161 -7.56 -19.56 -15.57
CA LYS A 161 -8.66 -20.29 -14.91
C LYS A 161 -9.97 -19.49 -14.92
N GLU A 162 -9.92 -18.20 -14.57
CA GLU A 162 -11.10 -17.31 -14.56
C GLU A 162 -11.65 -17.05 -15.96
N VAL A 163 -10.81 -16.93 -16.99
CA VAL A 163 -11.27 -16.75 -18.38
C VAL A 163 -12.17 -17.92 -18.84
N ARG A 164 -11.91 -19.13 -18.32
CA ARG A 164 -12.72 -20.33 -18.60
C ARG A 164 -14.08 -20.27 -17.92
N GLU A 165 -14.17 -19.68 -16.72
CA GLU A 165 -15.39 -19.58 -15.91
C GLU A 165 -16.24 -18.33 -16.23
N ARG A 166 -15.62 -17.23 -16.68
CA ARG A 166 -16.26 -15.93 -16.94
C ARG A 166 -17.28 -15.93 -18.09
N LYS A 167 -17.59 -17.09 -18.69
CA LYS A 167 -18.79 -17.29 -19.51
C LYS A 167 -20.10 -17.22 -18.70
N ARG A 168 -20.04 -17.12 -17.36
CA ARG A 168 -21.24 -17.19 -16.50
C ARG A 168 -21.75 -15.91 -15.84
N GLU A 169 -21.00 -14.81 -15.70
CA GLU A 169 -21.49 -13.69 -14.87
C GLU A 169 -21.20 -12.29 -15.43
N ASN A 170 -22.28 -11.54 -15.70
CA ASN A 170 -22.33 -10.24 -16.38
C ASN A 170 -22.41 -9.01 -15.44
N LEU A 171 -22.15 -9.16 -14.14
CA LEU A 171 -22.45 -8.09 -13.16
C LEU A 171 -21.34 -7.04 -13.00
N LEU A 172 -20.08 -7.37 -13.27
CA LEU A 172 -18.94 -6.46 -13.04
C LEU A 172 -18.68 -5.47 -14.19
N ALA A 173 -19.22 -5.72 -15.38
CA ALA A 173 -19.11 -4.81 -16.52
C ALA A 173 -19.88 -3.49 -16.30
N VAL A 174 -20.93 -3.51 -15.48
CA VAL A 174 -21.75 -2.34 -15.16
C VAL A 174 -20.97 -1.32 -14.32
N LEU A 175 -20.13 -1.78 -13.38
CA LEU A 175 -19.34 -0.91 -12.50
C LEU A 175 -18.23 -0.15 -13.25
N VAL A 176 -17.56 -0.81 -14.20
CA VAL A 176 -16.47 -0.18 -14.99
C VAL A 176 -17.01 0.84 -15.99
N VAL A 177 -18.18 0.58 -16.59
CA VAL A 177 -18.83 1.53 -17.52
C VAL A 177 -19.32 2.77 -16.77
N VAL A 178 -19.85 2.61 -15.55
CA VAL A 178 -20.27 3.75 -14.71
C VAL A 178 -19.08 4.61 -14.26
N ALA A 179 -17.95 4.00 -13.92
CA ALA A 179 -16.71 4.73 -13.58
C ALA A 179 -16.13 5.50 -14.78
N ALA A 180 -16.12 4.88 -15.97
CA ALA A 180 -15.63 5.51 -17.20
C ALA A 180 -16.55 6.64 -17.70
N LEU A 181 -17.87 6.53 -17.52
CA LEU A 181 -18.82 7.59 -17.90
C LEU A 181 -18.77 8.79 -16.96
N LYS A 182 -18.54 8.60 -15.65
CA LYS A 182 -18.37 9.71 -14.69
C LYS A 182 -17.09 10.50 -14.93
N LEU A 183 -16.03 9.86 -15.45
CA LEU A 183 -14.82 10.55 -15.88
C LEU A 183 -15.03 11.42 -17.14
N ARG A 184 -16.15 11.25 -17.86
CA ARG A 184 -16.48 11.96 -19.11
C ARG A 184 -17.29 13.24 -18.92
N GLN A 185 -17.99 13.42 -17.79
CA GLN A 185 -18.84 14.60 -17.52
C GLN A 185 -18.08 15.84 -17.02
N ILE A 186 -16.74 15.85 -17.02
CA ILE A 186 -15.90 16.95 -16.49
C ILE A 186 -15.19 17.73 -17.63
N HIS A 187 -15.74 17.69 -18.84
CA HIS A 187 -15.42 18.67 -19.89
C HIS A 187 -16.71 19.35 -20.37
N PRO A 188 -17.11 20.50 -19.81
CA PRO A 188 -17.58 21.57 -20.66
C PRO A 188 -16.37 22.18 -21.37
N ALA A 189 -16.55 22.49 -22.64
CA ALA A 189 -15.58 23.18 -23.48
C ALA A 189 -15.02 24.43 -22.79
N VAL A 190 -13.70 24.50 -22.67
CA VAL A 190 -12.84 25.66 -23.00
C VAL A 190 -11.49 25.10 -23.42
#